data_AF-A0A4Y9RJJ5-F1
#
_entry.id   AF-A0A4Y9RJJ5-F1
#
_cell.length_a   1.000
_cell.length_b   1.000
_cell.length_c   1.000
_cell.angle_alpha   90.00
_cell.angle_beta   90.00
_cell.angle_gamma   90.00
#
_symmetry.space_group_name_H-M   'P 1'
#
loop_
_entity.id
_entity.type
_entity.pdbx_description
1 polymer ?
#
loop_
_entity_poly.entity_id
_entity_poly.type
_entity_poly.pdbx_seq_one_letter_code
_entity_poly.pdbx_strand_id
1 'polypeptide(L)'
;MSAAPAPAPAPAPSSTPPATSTSTPTSPSSPTPGALRVGPGQTYATPCAAFAAAGDGAVIEIDAAGTYSGDVCGIARNNLTIRGVNGRPRIDAAGRNAMGKGVWVVQGTNTTIENVEISGAKVADRNGAAIRLDGKHLTLRGSYLHDNENGILTNNDGVSDILVEQSEFANNGYGDGYSHNLYIGHVASLVFRYNYSHDARVGHDLKSRAESNTITYNRFSSDGTGAPSYEIDLPNAGLAVVLGNVIQQPANNQNPGMLSFGAEGATNTRQELYVVNNTFINDAPSGTFISVGSSVGTAVLVQNNVFAGAGAVTNQSSAIQRTNYQGMSPGFADRASYNLVPLPTSPLRNAGSAPGIGAGMSLAPTAEYRHVAGGAGRAVSGPIDIGAYEAQ
;
A
#
# COMPACT_ATOMS: atom_id res chain seq x y z
N MET A 1 44.95 -30.66 31.33
CA MET A 1 44.93 -29.39 30.58
C MET A 1 43.48 -29.14 30.19
N SER A 2 42.78 -28.29 30.95
CA SER A 2 41.35 -28.02 30.79
C SER A 2 41.22 -26.69 30.03
N ALA A 3 40.52 -26.71 28.91
CA ALA A 3 40.32 -25.53 28.05
C ALA A 3 39.27 -24.60 28.68
N ALA A 4 39.60 -23.31 28.78
CA ALA A 4 38.70 -22.28 29.28
C ALA A 4 37.53 -22.04 28.29
N PRO A 5 36.32 -21.71 28.79
CA PRO A 5 35.17 -21.43 27.93
C PRO A 5 35.30 -20.06 27.25
N ALA A 6 34.84 -19.98 25.99
CA ALA A 6 34.83 -18.75 25.20
C ALA A 6 33.88 -17.69 25.80
N PRO A 7 34.19 -16.38 25.67
CA PRO A 7 33.36 -15.31 26.20
C PRO A 7 32.07 -15.16 25.41
N ALA A 8 30.97 -14.85 26.12
CA ALA A 8 29.66 -14.61 25.55
C ALA A 8 29.64 -13.35 24.65
N PRO A 9 28.86 -13.33 23.55
CA PRO A 9 28.77 -12.16 22.69
C PRO A 9 27.99 -11.02 23.38
N ALA A 10 28.43 -9.79 23.11
CA ALA A 10 27.82 -8.57 23.64
C ALA A 10 26.38 -8.37 23.10
N PRO A 11 25.47 -7.77 23.89
CA PRO A 11 24.09 -7.52 23.44
C PRO A 11 24.07 -6.44 22.34
N ALA A 12 23.27 -6.70 21.30
CA ALA A 12 23.01 -5.76 20.22
C ALA A 12 22.22 -4.53 20.73
N PRO A 13 22.44 -3.32 20.18
CA PRO A 13 21.76 -2.11 20.61
C PRO A 13 20.25 -2.18 20.30
N SER A 14 19.43 -1.87 21.30
CA SER A 14 17.98 -1.77 21.21
C SER A 14 17.57 -0.56 20.36
N SER A 15 17.02 -0.79 19.17
CA SER A 15 16.33 0.24 18.39
C SER A 15 14.86 0.30 18.82
N THR A 16 14.56 1.17 19.78
CA THR A 16 13.18 1.51 20.13
C THR A 16 12.56 2.33 18.99
N PRO A 17 11.41 1.94 18.41
CA PRO A 17 10.69 2.80 17.46
C PRO A 17 10.17 4.05 18.19
N PRO A 18 10.15 5.23 17.54
CA PRO A 18 9.59 6.44 18.15
C PRO A 18 8.10 6.27 18.44
N ALA A 19 7.63 6.92 19.51
CA ALA A 19 6.23 6.94 19.92
C ALA A 19 5.30 7.46 18.82
N THR A 20 4.15 6.80 18.69
CA THR A 20 3.05 7.09 17.76
C THR A 20 2.36 8.41 18.13
N SER A 21 2.55 9.44 17.31
CA SER A 21 1.71 10.64 17.34
C SER A 21 0.41 10.38 16.58
N THR A 22 -0.73 10.63 17.22
CA THR A 22 -2.04 10.66 16.59
C THR A 22 -2.12 11.86 15.64
N SER A 23 -2.09 11.63 14.33
CA SER A 23 -2.25 12.69 13.32
C SER A 23 -3.73 13.02 13.14
N THR A 24 -4.20 14.07 13.81
CA THR A 24 -5.35 14.89 13.40
C THR A 24 -5.05 15.62 12.08
N PRO A 25 -6.08 16.08 11.32
CA PRO A 25 -5.87 16.83 10.09
C PRO A 25 -4.92 18.01 10.35
N THR A 26 -3.93 18.11 9.47
CA THR A 26 -2.78 19.00 9.53
C THR A 26 -3.22 20.44 9.82
N SER A 27 -2.75 20.98 10.95
CA SER A 27 -2.67 22.43 11.14
C SER A 27 -1.90 23.04 9.97
N PRO A 28 -2.21 24.28 9.51
CA PRO A 28 -1.47 24.91 8.42
C PRO A 28 0.01 24.94 8.79
N SER A 29 0.82 24.19 8.04
CA SER A 29 2.26 24.14 8.26
C SER A 29 2.81 25.54 8.08
N SER A 30 3.50 26.07 9.09
CA SER A 30 4.21 27.33 8.96
C SER A 30 5.16 27.25 7.75
N PRO A 31 5.29 28.33 6.98
CA PRO A 31 6.02 28.31 5.73
C PRO A 31 7.46 27.83 5.95
N THR A 32 7.88 26.78 5.23
CA THR A 32 9.28 26.31 5.30
C THR A 32 10.20 27.41 4.74
N PRO A 33 11.19 27.90 5.51
CA PRO A 33 12.17 28.85 5.01
C PRO A 33 12.90 28.30 3.77
N GLY A 34 12.99 29.10 2.71
CA GLY A 34 13.67 28.72 1.47
C GLY A 34 12.89 27.78 0.53
N ALA A 35 11.65 27.38 0.87
CA ALA A 35 10.86 26.56 -0.03
C ALA A 35 10.29 27.36 -1.22
N LEU A 36 10.32 26.74 -2.41
CA LEU A 36 9.77 27.31 -3.65
C LEU A 36 8.24 27.28 -3.55
N ARG A 37 7.61 28.45 -3.63
CA ARG A 37 6.15 28.61 -3.50
C ARG A 37 5.47 28.55 -4.86
N VAL A 38 4.46 27.70 -4.95
CA VAL A 38 3.66 27.49 -6.15
C VAL A 38 2.20 27.86 -5.90
N GLY A 39 1.59 28.63 -6.80
CA GLY A 39 0.16 28.95 -6.76
C GLY A 39 -0.14 30.42 -7.07
N PRO A 40 -1.42 30.84 -6.94
CA PRO A 40 -1.84 32.20 -7.25
C PRO A 40 -1.06 33.25 -6.47
N GLY A 41 -0.47 34.21 -7.18
CA GLY A 41 0.33 35.30 -6.57
C GLY A 41 1.70 34.88 -6.02
N GLN A 42 2.09 33.62 -6.16
CA GLN A 42 3.43 33.12 -5.77
C GLN A 42 4.45 33.31 -6.89
N THR A 43 5.73 33.14 -6.57
CA THR A 43 6.84 33.24 -7.54
C THR A 43 6.67 32.27 -8.72
N TYR A 44 6.19 31.05 -8.46
CA TYR A 44 5.90 30.07 -9.50
C TYR A 44 4.40 29.87 -9.62
N ALA A 45 3.86 30.04 -10.83
CA ALA A 45 2.43 29.85 -11.06
C ALA A 45 2.01 28.37 -11.05
N THR A 46 2.92 27.46 -11.47
CA THR A 46 2.63 26.02 -11.59
C THR A 46 3.74 25.14 -10.98
N PRO A 47 3.41 23.91 -10.53
CA PRO A 47 4.38 22.95 -10.01
C PRO A 47 5.57 22.73 -10.93
N CYS A 48 5.32 22.48 -12.22
CA CYS A 48 6.38 22.21 -13.19
C CYS A 48 7.35 23.37 -13.38
N ALA A 49 6.88 24.62 -13.26
CA ALA A 49 7.76 25.78 -13.28
C ALA A 49 8.70 25.81 -12.06
N ALA A 50 8.21 25.46 -10.87
CA ALA A 50 9.05 25.33 -9.68
C ALA A 50 10.01 24.15 -9.77
N PHE A 51 9.58 23.00 -10.30
CA PHE A 51 10.45 21.83 -10.48
C PHE A 51 11.61 22.12 -11.44
N ALA A 52 11.36 22.88 -12.51
CA ALA A 52 12.40 23.30 -13.45
C ALA A 52 13.44 24.25 -12.82
N ALA A 53 12.99 25.11 -11.90
CA ALA A 53 13.86 26.05 -11.19
C ALA A 53 14.56 25.46 -9.97
N ALA A 54 14.07 24.32 -9.45
CA ALA A 54 14.61 23.68 -8.27
C ALA A 54 16.07 23.20 -8.47
N GLY A 55 16.84 23.29 -7.39
CA GLY A 55 18.06 22.51 -7.20
C GLY A 55 17.76 21.19 -6.48
N ASP A 56 18.76 20.31 -6.37
CA ASP A 56 18.65 19.11 -5.55
C ASP A 56 18.40 19.48 -4.08
N GLY A 57 17.59 18.70 -3.39
CA GLY A 57 17.22 18.95 -1.98
C GLY A 57 16.17 20.03 -1.77
N ALA A 58 15.62 20.62 -2.84
CA ALA A 58 14.65 21.69 -2.72
C ALA A 58 13.32 21.21 -2.12
N VAL A 59 12.71 22.08 -1.33
CA VAL A 59 11.33 21.94 -0.87
C VAL A 59 10.44 22.78 -1.78
N ILE A 60 9.40 22.18 -2.35
CA ILE A 60 8.37 22.85 -3.15
C ILE A 60 7.03 22.74 -2.40
N GLU A 61 6.40 23.87 -2.14
CA GLU A 61 5.08 23.96 -1.51
C GLU A 61 4.05 24.44 -2.53
N ILE A 62 3.03 23.62 -2.77
CA ILE A 62 2.00 23.82 -3.78
C ILE A 62 0.69 24.21 -3.10
N ASP A 63 0.24 25.43 -3.30
CA ASP A 63 -0.98 25.95 -2.69
C ASP A 63 -2.24 25.34 -3.33
N ALA A 64 -3.14 24.80 -2.52
CA ALA A 64 -4.37 24.19 -3.00
C ALA A 64 -5.35 25.15 -3.69
N ALA A 65 -5.18 26.47 -3.55
CA ALA A 65 -5.98 27.46 -4.26
C ALA A 65 -5.66 27.54 -5.77
N GLY A 66 -4.55 26.94 -6.22
CA GLY A 66 -4.19 26.89 -7.64
C GLY A 66 -4.97 25.83 -8.43
N THR A 67 -5.20 26.13 -9.72
CA THR A 67 -5.70 25.15 -10.69
C THR A 67 -4.56 24.71 -11.59
N TYR A 68 -4.10 23.46 -11.46
CA TYR A 68 -2.93 22.95 -12.16
C TYR A 68 -3.28 22.02 -13.32
N SER A 69 -4.26 22.44 -14.12
CA SER A 69 -4.78 21.69 -15.28
C SER A 69 -3.72 21.60 -16.39
N GLY A 70 -3.38 20.38 -16.78
CA GLY A 70 -2.40 20.11 -17.83
C GLY A 70 -0.95 20.46 -17.45
N ASP A 71 -0.65 20.68 -16.17
CA ASP A 71 0.70 20.93 -15.67
C ASP A 71 1.43 19.60 -15.45
N VAL A 72 1.83 18.99 -16.56
CA VAL A 72 2.53 17.70 -16.62
C VAL A 72 4.01 17.92 -16.97
N CYS A 73 4.92 17.23 -16.30
CA CYS A 73 6.36 17.38 -16.57
C CYS A 73 7.23 16.23 -16.03
N GLY A 74 8.50 16.26 -16.44
CA GLY A 74 9.57 15.51 -15.80
C GLY A 74 10.13 16.23 -14.58
N ILE A 75 10.51 15.46 -13.58
CA ILE A 75 11.10 15.94 -12.33
C ILE A 75 12.53 15.37 -12.24
N ALA A 76 13.51 16.18 -12.66
CA ALA A 76 14.89 15.73 -12.86
C ALA A 76 15.78 15.84 -11.62
N ARG A 77 15.40 16.64 -10.62
CA ARG A 77 16.22 16.93 -9.44
C ARG A 77 16.07 15.85 -8.37
N ASN A 78 17.14 15.65 -7.62
CA ASN A 78 17.22 14.66 -6.56
C ASN A 78 16.76 15.24 -5.23
N ASN A 79 16.38 14.36 -4.29
CA ASN A 79 16.07 14.70 -2.91
C ASN A 79 14.99 15.79 -2.76
N LEU A 80 14.08 15.91 -3.72
CA LEU A 80 13.02 16.89 -3.64
C LEU A 80 12.00 16.49 -2.58
N THR A 81 11.49 17.50 -1.85
CA THR A 81 10.25 17.37 -1.08
C THR A 81 9.19 18.23 -1.75
N ILE A 82 8.14 17.59 -2.28
CA ILE A 82 7.02 18.23 -2.98
C ILE A 82 5.80 18.05 -2.09
N ARG A 83 5.17 19.14 -1.64
CA ARG A 83 4.02 19.03 -0.74
C ARG A 83 2.90 20.01 -1.05
N GLY A 84 1.66 19.55 -0.94
CA GLY A 84 0.49 20.41 -0.92
C GLY A 84 0.34 21.17 0.39
N VAL A 85 0.02 22.46 0.31
CA VAL A 85 -0.24 23.35 1.45
C VAL A 85 -1.59 24.05 1.29
N ASN A 86 -2.15 24.53 2.41
CA ASN A 86 -3.45 25.23 2.45
C ASN A 86 -4.63 24.40 1.89
N GLY A 87 -4.52 23.07 1.96
CA GLY A 87 -5.43 22.10 1.37
C GLY A 87 -4.67 21.06 0.54
N ARG A 88 -5.40 20.32 -0.30
CA ARG A 88 -4.80 19.38 -1.27
C ARG A 88 -4.87 19.99 -2.68
N PRO A 89 -3.74 20.40 -3.29
CA PRO A 89 -3.72 20.86 -4.67
C PRO A 89 -4.09 19.74 -5.63
N ARG A 90 -4.82 20.11 -6.70
CA ARG A 90 -5.30 19.20 -7.73
C ARG A 90 -4.53 19.39 -9.02
N ILE A 91 -3.88 18.32 -9.47
CA ILE A 91 -3.09 18.27 -10.70
C ILE A 91 -3.77 17.28 -11.64
N ASP A 92 -4.51 17.82 -12.61
CA ASP A 92 -5.18 17.02 -13.63
C ASP A 92 -4.38 17.02 -14.93
N ALA A 93 -4.24 15.88 -15.58
CA ALA A 93 -3.50 15.75 -16.83
C ALA A 93 -4.10 16.56 -17.99
N ALA A 94 -5.41 16.79 -17.99
CA ALA A 94 -6.16 17.54 -19.01
C ALA A 94 -5.83 17.12 -20.45
N GLY A 95 -5.70 15.82 -20.69
CA GLY A 95 -5.34 15.25 -22.00
C GLY A 95 -3.87 15.42 -22.40
N ARG A 96 -3.03 15.94 -21.51
CA ARG A 96 -1.58 16.05 -21.70
C ARG A 96 -0.87 14.94 -20.93
N ASN A 97 0.38 14.70 -21.29
CA ASN A 97 1.27 13.83 -20.53
C ASN A 97 2.71 14.32 -20.68
N ALA A 98 3.52 14.00 -19.70
CA ALA A 98 4.96 14.14 -19.75
C ALA A 98 5.57 12.88 -20.39
N MET A 99 6.38 13.11 -21.43
CA MET A 99 7.24 12.10 -22.05
C MET A 99 6.52 10.86 -22.60
N GLY A 100 5.21 10.94 -22.89
CA GLY A 100 4.43 9.76 -23.28
C GLY A 100 4.18 8.78 -22.12
N LYS A 101 4.36 9.20 -20.86
CA LYS A 101 4.41 8.29 -19.70
C LYS A 101 3.43 8.60 -18.56
N GLY A 102 3.17 9.87 -18.24
CA GLY A 102 2.36 10.19 -17.06
C GLY A 102 2.16 11.68 -16.78
N VAL A 103 1.54 12.02 -15.64
CA VAL A 103 1.43 13.42 -15.19
C VAL A 103 2.79 13.91 -14.69
N TRP A 104 3.35 13.22 -13.70
CA TRP A 104 4.70 13.49 -13.20
C TRP A 104 5.63 12.30 -13.49
N VAL A 105 6.67 12.55 -14.28
CA VAL A 105 7.74 11.58 -14.54
C VAL A 105 8.92 11.89 -13.64
N VAL A 106 9.02 11.20 -12.51
CA VAL A 106 10.09 11.38 -11.52
C VAL A 106 11.35 10.69 -12.02
N GLN A 107 12.34 11.47 -12.45
CA GLN A 107 13.63 10.99 -12.95
C GLN A 107 14.73 11.10 -11.90
N GLY A 108 14.62 12.09 -11.00
CA GLY A 108 15.53 12.25 -9.87
C GLY A 108 15.40 11.13 -8.84
N THR A 109 16.40 11.03 -7.97
CA THR A 109 16.41 10.04 -6.88
C THR A 109 15.82 10.60 -5.59
N ASN A 110 15.21 9.74 -4.77
CA ASN A 110 14.78 10.02 -3.40
C ASN A 110 13.80 11.21 -3.29
N THR A 111 12.77 11.21 -4.14
CA THR A 111 11.72 12.24 -4.11
C THR A 111 10.66 11.88 -3.07
N THR A 112 10.26 12.86 -2.27
CA THR A 112 9.12 12.78 -1.34
C THR A 112 7.97 13.62 -1.88
N ILE A 113 6.79 13.02 -2.03
CA ILE A 113 5.56 13.68 -2.50
C ILE A 113 4.49 13.54 -1.41
N GLU A 114 3.91 14.67 -1.00
CA GLU A 114 2.99 14.72 0.13
C GLU A 114 1.73 15.53 -0.19
N ASN A 115 0.56 15.01 0.18
CA ASN A 115 -0.71 15.74 0.15
C ASN A 115 -1.03 16.37 -1.22
N VAL A 116 -1.00 15.58 -2.30
CA VAL A 116 -1.41 16.01 -3.65
C VAL A 116 -2.54 15.14 -4.18
N GLU A 117 -3.37 15.70 -5.06
CA GLU A 117 -4.34 14.95 -5.87
C GLU A 117 -3.86 14.93 -7.32
N ILE A 118 -3.73 13.74 -7.93
CA ILE A 118 -3.28 13.60 -9.31
C ILE A 118 -4.22 12.71 -10.11
N SER A 119 -4.71 13.22 -11.25
CA SER A 119 -5.72 12.53 -12.06
C SER A 119 -5.53 12.62 -13.57
N GLY A 120 -6.22 11.73 -14.28
CA GLY A 120 -6.48 11.86 -15.71
C GLY A 120 -5.34 11.43 -16.63
N ALA A 121 -4.26 10.83 -16.13
CA ALA A 121 -3.12 10.41 -16.95
C ALA A 121 -3.55 9.36 -17.98
N LYS A 122 -3.40 9.69 -19.26
CA LYS A 122 -3.66 8.80 -20.41
C LYS A 122 -2.58 8.98 -21.47
N VAL A 123 -2.05 7.87 -21.98
CA VAL A 123 -0.99 7.87 -23.00
C VAL A 123 -1.29 6.87 -24.12
N ALA A 124 -0.54 6.94 -25.23
CA ALA A 124 -0.83 6.15 -26.41
C ALA A 124 -0.72 4.63 -26.21
N ASP A 125 0.20 4.18 -25.35
CA ASP A 125 0.41 2.77 -25.03
C ASP A 125 -0.46 2.27 -23.86
N ARG A 126 -1.39 3.09 -23.38
CA ARG A 126 -2.38 2.77 -22.34
C ARG A 126 -1.78 2.50 -20.96
N ASN A 127 -0.60 3.05 -20.71
CA ASN A 127 0.19 2.81 -19.51
C ASN A 127 0.55 4.10 -18.74
N GLY A 128 -0.30 5.12 -18.86
CA GLY A 128 -0.10 6.48 -18.37
C GLY A 128 -0.27 6.56 -16.87
N ALA A 129 0.77 6.95 -16.15
CA ALA A 129 0.74 6.98 -14.69
C ALA A 129 0.47 8.39 -14.12
N ALA A 130 -0.23 8.49 -13.00
CA ALA A 130 -0.22 9.72 -12.19
C ALA A 130 1.22 10.06 -11.80
N ILE A 131 1.94 9.06 -11.26
CA ILE A 131 3.38 9.14 -11.00
C ILE A 131 4.09 7.99 -11.73
N ARG A 132 4.92 8.35 -12.72
CA ARG A 132 5.88 7.44 -13.33
C ARG A 132 7.23 7.61 -12.63
N LEU A 133 7.72 6.57 -11.97
CA LEU A 133 9.06 6.58 -11.36
C LEU A 133 10.09 6.01 -12.35
N ASP A 134 10.76 6.92 -13.06
CA ASP A 134 11.91 6.61 -13.92
C ASP A 134 13.24 6.61 -13.15
N GLY A 135 13.31 7.40 -12.08
CA GLY A 135 14.42 7.49 -11.14
C GLY A 135 14.41 6.37 -10.11
N LYS A 136 14.91 6.66 -8.91
CA LYS A 136 15.05 5.68 -7.81
C LYS A 136 14.51 6.24 -6.51
N HIS A 137 14.00 5.37 -5.64
CA HIS A 137 13.46 5.68 -4.32
C HIS A 137 12.33 6.74 -4.34
N LEU A 138 11.17 6.36 -3.85
CA LEU A 138 10.00 7.23 -3.81
C LEU A 138 9.33 7.11 -2.46
N THR A 139 8.96 8.27 -1.91
CA THR A 139 8.05 8.34 -0.78
C THR A 139 6.80 9.10 -1.19
N LEU A 140 5.63 8.49 -1.00
CA LEU A 140 4.33 9.11 -1.20
C LEU A 140 3.53 9.09 0.11
N ARG A 141 3.02 10.25 0.52
CA ARG A 141 2.22 10.39 1.74
C ARG A 141 0.96 11.19 1.52
N GLY A 142 -0.16 10.82 2.15
CA GLY A 142 -1.33 11.70 2.25
C GLY A 142 -2.00 12.07 0.91
N SER A 143 -1.67 11.35 -0.17
CA SER A 143 -2.01 11.75 -1.55
C SER A 143 -3.18 10.95 -2.10
N TYR A 144 -3.85 11.47 -3.13
CA TYR A 144 -4.97 10.82 -3.80
C TYR A 144 -4.71 10.70 -5.30
N LEU A 145 -4.57 9.48 -5.81
CA LEU A 145 -4.21 9.22 -7.21
C LEU A 145 -5.35 8.43 -7.87
N HIS A 146 -6.08 9.06 -8.79
CA HIS A 146 -7.30 8.46 -9.33
C HIS A 146 -7.60 8.78 -10.80
N ASP A 147 -8.41 7.95 -11.43
CA ASP A 147 -8.84 8.11 -12.83
C ASP A 147 -7.68 8.21 -13.83
N ASN A 148 -6.57 7.55 -13.53
CA ASN A 148 -5.41 7.40 -14.42
C ASN A 148 -5.42 6.01 -15.07
N GLU A 149 -4.59 5.78 -16.08
CA GLU A 149 -4.33 4.40 -16.51
C GLU A 149 -3.57 3.65 -15.42
N ASN A 150 -2.55 4.25 -14.81
CA ASN A 150 -1.94 3.76 -13.56
C ASN A 150 -1.89 4.85 -12.49
N GLY A 151 -2.09 4.50 -11.21
CA GLY A 151 -1.78 5.45 -10.13
C GLY A 151 -0.27 5.68 -10.02
N ILE A 152 0.46 4.62 -9.67
CA ILE A 152 1.93 4.58 -9.71
C ILE A 152 2.40 3.52 -10.69
N LEU A 153 3.45 3.83 -11.44
CA LEU A 153 4.20 2.84 -12.21
C LEU A 153 5.71 3.07 -12.05
N THR A 154 6.41 2.09 -11.46
CA THR A 154 7.86 2.17 -11.25
C THR A 154 8.65 1.36 -12.29
N ASN A 155 9.95 1.65 -12.38
CA ASN A 155 10.91 0.82 -13.09
C ASN A 155 11.27 -0.48 -12.34
N ASN A 156 12.05 -1.33 -13.02
CA ASN A 156 12.61 -2.58 -12.52
C ASN A 156 14.11 -2.41 -12.20
N ASP A 157 14.46 -1.54 -11.26
CA ASP A 157 15.86 -1.18 -10.99
C ASP A 157 16.59 -2.10 -10.00
N GLY A 158 15.85 -2.96 -9.28
CA GLY A 158 16.35 -3.87 -8.25
C GLY A 158 16.93 -3.22 -7.00
N VAL A 159 16.84 -1.89 -6.85
CA VAL A 159 17.50 -1.14 -5.77
C VAL A 159 16.61 -0.13 -5.05
N SER A 160 15.46 0.23 -5.63
CA SER A 160 14.59 1.24 -5.03
C SER A 160 13.92 0.76 -3.74
N ASP A 161 13.83 1.68 -2.78
CA ASP A 161 12.97 1.57 -1.62
C ASP A 161 11.77 2.48 -1.84
N ILE A 162 10.58 1.91 -1.77
CA ILE A 162 9.32 2.61 -2.01
C ILE A 162 8.52 2.64 -0.72
N LEU A 163 8.14 3.84 -0.27
CA LEU A 163 7.22 4.05 0.83
C LEU A 163 5.94 4.71 0.30
N VAL A 164 4.80 4.08 0.53
CA VAL A 164 3.49 4.66 0.29
C VAL A 164 2.67 4.55 1.56
N GLU A 165 2.26 5.68 2.12
CA GLU A 165 1.46 5.70 3.33
C GLU A 165 0.35 6.74 3.33
N GLN A 166 -0.73 6.45 4.04
CA GLN A 166 -1.87 7.36 4.24
C GLN A 166 -2.42 7.93 2.92
N SER A 167 -2.34 7.15 1.85
CA SER A 167 -2.69 7.56 0.49
C SER A 167 -3.88 6.76 -0.03
N GLU A 168 -4.59 7.36 -0.97
CA GLU A 168 -5.79 6.79 -1.60
C GLU A 168 -5.55 6.60 -3.10
N PHE A 169 -6.00 5.45 -3.62
CA PHE A 169 -5.93 5.08 -5.03
C PHE A 169 -7.30 4.58 -5.46
N ALA A 170 -7.88 5.20 -6.48
CA ALA A 170 -9.24 4.91 -6.91
C ALA A 170 -9.38 4.93 -8.43
N ASN A 171 -10.18 4.04 -8.99
CA ASN A 171 -10.62 4.12 -10.40
C ASN A 171 -9.47 4.17 -11.42
N ASN A 172 -8.25 3.76 -11.05
CA ASN A 172 -7.17 3.66 -12.02
C ASN A 172 -7.30 2.35 -12.80
N GLY A 173 -6.79 2.34 -14.03
CA GLY A 173 -6.88 1.20 -14.93
C GLY A 173 -7.50 1.60 -16.25
N TYR A 174 -6.97 1.04 -17.33
CA TYR A 174 -7.47 1.21 -18.69
C TYR A 174 -8.64 0.26 -19.00
N GLY A 175 -8.77 -0.86 -18.28
CA GLY A 175 -9.73 -1.93 -18.58
C GLY A 175 -9.11 -3.14 -19.28
N ASP A 176 -7.78 -3.22 -19.38
CA ASP A 176 -7.05 -4.23 -20.15
C ASP A 176 -6.41 -5.34 -19.32
N GLY A 177 -6.40 -5.21 -17.99
CA GLY A 177 -5.75 -6.16 -17.08
C GLY A 177 -4.26 -5.91 -16.83
N TYR A 178 -3.65 -4.93 -17.48
CA TYR A 178 -2.21 -4.64 -17.37
C TYR A 178 -1.90 -3.34 -16.62
N SER A 179 -2.90 -2.48 -16.49
CA SER A 179 -2.86 -1.19 -15.84
C SER A 179 -3.56 -1.26 -14.48
N HIS A 180 -3.04 -0.58 -13.46
CA HIS A 180 -3.36 -0.86 -12.05
C HIS A 180 -3.46 0.41 -11.19
N ASN A 181 -4.08 0.29 -10.01
CA ASN A 181 -3.97 1.33 -8.98
C ASN A 181 -2.50 1.57 -8.60
N LEU A 182 -1.75 0.50 -8.34
CA LEU A 182 -0.30 0.56 -8.16
C LEU A 182 0.40 -0.58 -8.89
N TYR A 183 1.41 -0.23 -9.68
CA TYR A 183 2.39 -1.17 -10.23
C TYR A 183 3.78 -0.82 -9.70
N ILE A 184 4.23 -1.60 -8.71
CA ILE A 184 5.61 -1.58 -8.24
C ILE A 184 6.38 -2.67 -8.98
N GLY A 185 7.34 -2.24 -9.81
CA GLY A 185 8.27 -3.09 -10.53
C GLY A 185 9.24 -3.83 -9.61
N HIS A 186 10.25 -4.46 -10.22
CA HIS A 186 11.29 -5.17 -9.49
C HIS A 186 12.21 -4.17 -8.78
N VAL A 187 11.97 -3.96 -7.49
CA VAL A 187 12.68 -3.01 -6.62
C VAL A 187 13.16 -3.72 -5.34
N ALA A 188 13.97 -3.06 -4.51
CA ALA A 188 14.46 -3.65 -3.28
C ALA A 188 13.34 -3.83 -2.24
N SER A 189 12.54 -2.79 -1.98
CA SER A 189 11.48 -2.88 -1.00
C SER A 189 10.25 -2.02 -1.29
N LEU A 190 9.09 -2.49 -0.82
CA LEU A 190 7.86 -1.74 -0.70
C LEU A 190 7.38 -1.75 0.76
N VAL A 191 7.14 -0.57 1.32
CA VAL A 191 6.31 -0.37 2.51
C VAL A 191 5.01 0.29 2.09
N PHE A 192 3.89 -0.40 2.28
CA PHE A 192 2.55 0.05 1.94
C PHE A 192 1.68 0.00 3.20
N ARG A 193 1.41 1.16 3.83
CA ARG A 193 0.68 1.20 5.10
C ARG A 193 -0.36 2.31 5.24
N TYR A 194 -1.45 2.02 5.95
CA TYR A 194 -2.54 2.98 6.19
C TYR A 194 -3.16 3.53 4.91
N ASN A 195 -3.09 2.81 3.80
CA ASN A 195 -3.61 3.27 2.51
C ASN A 195 -5.02 2.75 2.27
N TYR A 196 -5.70 3.40 1.33
CA TYR A 196 -6.95 2.91 0.74
C TYR A 196 -6.75 2.70 -0.76
N SER A 197 -6.75 1.47 -1.25
CA SER A 197 -6.72 1.19 -2.69
C SER A 197 -8.02 0.50 -3.07
N HIS A 198 -8.70 0.98 -4.10
CA HIS A 198 -10.02 0.49 -4.45
C HIS A 198 -10.42 0.77 -5.90
N ASP A 199 -11.44 0.04 -6.34
CA ASP A 199 -12.17 0.26 -7.59
C ASP A 199 -11.24 0.32 -8.81
N ALA A 200 -10.20 -0.51 -8.85
CA ALA A 200 -9.41 -0.65 -10.06
C ALA A 200 -10.32 -1.00 -11.25
N ARG A 201 -10.17 -0.26 -12.36
CA ARG A 201 -10.90 -0.47 -13.61
C ARG A 201 -10.26 -1.62 -14.36
N VAL A 202 -10.54 -2.83 -13.91
CA VAL A 202 -9.77 -4.04 -14.20
C VAL A 202 -8.31 -3.88 -13.69
N GLY A 203 -7.55 -4.96 -13.65
CA GLY A 203 -6.20 -4.95 -13.07
C GLY A 203 -6.25 -5.06 -11.54
N HIS A 204 -5.19 -4.64 -10.86
CA HIS A 204 -5.00 -4.90 -9.43
C HIS A 204 -5.08 -3.63 -8.60
N ASP A 205 -5.58 -3.78 -7.37
CA ASP A 205 -5.49 -2.70 -6.38
C ASP A 205 -4.04 -2.49 -5.91
N LEU A 206 -3.23 -3.56 -5.88
CA LEU A 206 -1.78 -3.49 -5.70
C LEU A 206 -1.09 -4.63 -6.48
N LYS A 207 -0.16 -4.30 -7.37
CA LYS A 207 0.84 -5.24 -7.91
C LYS A 207 2.23 -4.83 -7.45
N SER A 208 2.98 -5.76 -6.86
CA SER A 208 4.37 -5.51 -6.46
C SER A 208 5.31 -6.67 -6.79
N ARG A 209 6.40 -6.37 -7.49
CA ARG A 209 7.51 -7.29 -7.76
C ARG A 209 8.71 -7.08 -6.83
N ALA A 210 8.57 -6.28 -5.78
CA ALA A 210 9.66 -5.99 -4.86
C ALA A 210 10.19 -7.26 -4.17
N GLU A 211 11.50 -7.30 -3.88
CA GLU A 211 12.14 -8.39 -3.12
C GLU A 211 11.58 -8.49 -1.69
N SER A 212 11.22 -7.36 -1.09
CA SER A 212 10.61 -7.28 0.24
C SER A 212 9.36 -6.40 0.24
N ASN A 213 8.25 -6.89 0.80
CA ASN A 213 6.97 -6.21 0.88
C ASN A 213 6.46 -6.19 2.33
N THR A 214 6.22 -4.99 2.86
CA THR A 214 5.52 -4.79 4.13
C THR A 214 4.21 -4.09 3.85
N ILE A 215 3.12 -4.86 3.85
CA ILE A 215 1.76 -4.42 3.49
C ILE A 215 0.92 -4.48 4.75
N THR A 216 0.76 -3.35 5.43
CA THR A 216 0.24 -3.32 6.81
C THR A 216 -0.88 -2.31 7.00
N TYR A 217 -1.97 -2.70 7.66
CA TYR A 217 -3.02 -1.78 8.11
C TYR A 217 -3.65 -0.95 6.98
N ASN A 218 -3.84 -1.55 5.80
CA ASN A 218 -4.51 -0.92 4.67
C ASN A 218 -5.95 -1.40 4.56
N ARG A 219 -6.72 -0.71 3.71
CA ARG A 219 -7.99 -1.20 3.19
C ARG A 219 -7.89 -1.37 1.67
N PHE A 220 -8.26 -2.55 1.21
CA PHE A 220 -8.54 -2.90 -0.18
C PHE A 220 -10.01 -3.27 -0.24
N SER A 221 -10.81 -2.52 -1.01
CA SER A 221 -12.23 -2.85 -1.13
C SER A 221 -12.87 -2.11 -2.28
N SER A 222 -13.61 -2.82 -3.13
CA SER A 222 -14.25 -2.25 -4.31
C SER A 222 -15.77 -2.44 -4.29
N ASP A 223 -16.49 -1.53 -4.94
CA ASP A 223 -17.95 -1.62 -5.13
C ASP A 223 -18.34 -2.61 -6.24
N GLY A 224 -17.37 -3.06 -7.02
CA GLY A 224 -17.52 -4.01 -8.12
C GLY A 224 -17.77 -3.39 -9.50
N THR A 225 -17.91 -2.06 -9.60
CA THR A 225 -18.09 -1.34 -10.86
C THR A 225 -16.88 -1.51 -11.78
N GLY A 226 -15.67 -1.43 -11.22
CA GLY A 226 -14.42 -1.59 -11.95
C GLY A 226 -14.08 -3.04 -12.34
N ALA A 227 -14.73 -4.03 -11.72
CA ALA A 227 -14.38 -5.45 -11.83
C ALA A 227 -12.87 -5.69 -11.62
N PRO A 228 -12.31 -5.35 -10.44
CA PRO A 228 -10.90 -5.58 -10.15
C PRO A 228 -10.55 -7.09 -10.25
N SER A 229 -9.26 -7.36 -10.41
CA SER A 229 -8.67 -8.70 -10.45
C SER A 229 -8.22 -9.09 -9.04
N TYR A 230 -6.93 -9.39 -8.82
CA TYR A 230 -6.38 -9.51 -7.45
C TYR A 230 -6.45 -8.18 -6.69
N GLU A 231 -6.79 -8.25 -5.40
CA GLU A 231 -6.69 -7.11 -4.48
C GLU A 231 -5.21 -6.82 -4.16
N ILE A 232 -4.42 -7.88 -3.97
CA ILE A 232 -2.97 -7.81 -3.82
C ILE A 232 -2.33 -8.90 -4.68
N ASP A 233 -1.43 -8.52 -5.59
CA ASP A 233 -0.63 -9.43 -6.40
C ASP A 233 0.87 -9.24 -6.13
N LEU A 234 1.52 -10.30 -5.66
CA LEU A 234 2.96 -10.41 -5.44
C LEU A 234 3.52 -11.46 -6.40
N PRO A 235 3.56 -11.18 -7.71
CA PRO A 235 3.68 -12.20 -8.75
C PRO A 235 5.02 -12.93 -8.75
N ASN A 236 6.09 -12.31 -8.22
CA ASN A 236 7.44 -12.88 -8.15
C ASN A 236 7.81 -13.50 -6.80
N ALA A 237 6.83 -13.65 -5.90
CA ALA A 237 7.07 -13.96 -4.49
C ALA A 237 7.98 -12.89 -3.84
N GLY A 238 8.88 -13.28 -2.93
CA GLY A 238 9.69 -12.37 -2.13
C GLY A 238 9.56 -12.65 -0.64
N LEU A 239 10.10 -11.75 0.18
CA LEU A 239 9.71 -11.62 1.57
C LEU A 239 8.45 -10.76 1.66
N ALA A 240 7.36 -11.26 2.22
CA ALA A 240 6.11 -10.51 2.32
C ALA A 240 5.47 -10.64 3.71
N VAL A 241 5.21 -9.50 4.34
CA VAL A 241 4.37 -9.39 5.54
C VAL A 241 3.08 -8.67 5.16
N VAL A 242 1.97 -9.39 5.21
CA VAL A 242 0.61 -8.88 5.00
C VAL A 242 -0.09 -8.92 6.36
N LEU A 243 -0.16 -7.78 7.04
CA LEU A 243 -0.54 -7.69 8.46
C LEU A 243 -1.65 -6.66 8.71
N GLY A 244 -2.73 -7.05 9.38
CA GLY A 244 -3.72 -6.09 9.87
C GLY A 244 -4.54 -5.37 8.78
N ASN A 245 -4.58 -5.91 7.55
CA ASN A 245 -5.31 -5.28 6.45
C ASN A 245 -6.78 -5.73 6.41
N VAL A 246 -7.64 -4.87 5.87
CA VAL A 246 -8.96 -5.24 5.37
C VAL A 246 -8.83 -5.48 3.87
N ILE A 247 -9.21 -6.66 3.40
CA ILE A 247 -9.10 -7.07 2.00
C ILE A 247 -10.46 -7.61 1.56
N GLN A 248 -11.19 -6.84 0.77
CA GLN A 248 -12.49 -7.23 0.25
C GLN A 248 -12.44 -7.37 -1.26
N GLN A 249 -13.02 -8.46 -1.77
CA GLN A 249 -13.20 -8.70 -3.19
C GLN A 249 -14.70 -8.64 -3.52
N PRO A 250 -15.10 -7.81 -4.49
CA PRO A 250 -16.51 -7.67 -4.88
C PRO A 250 -17.02 -8.92 -5.59
N ALA A 251 -18.35 -9.10 -5.58
CA ALA A 251 -19.01 -10.19 -6.29
C ALA A 251 -18.74 -10.17 -7.81
N ASN A 252 -18.62 -8.96 -8.37
CA ASN A 252 -18.16 -8.75 -9.73
C ASN A 252 -16.65 -8.48 -9.74
N ASN A 253 -15.86 -9.49 -10.10
CA ASN A 253 -14.41 -9.43 -10.21
C ASN A 253 -13.93 -10.21 -11.44
N GLN A 254 -12.69 -9.97 -11.87
CA GLN A 254 -12.07 -10.70 -12.99
C GLN A 254 -11.25 -11.91 -12.56
N ASN A 255 -10.91 -12.02 -11.28
CA ASN A 255 -10.07 -13.09 -10.78
C ASN A 255 -10.56 -13.59 -9.41
N PRO A 256 -10.78 -14.91 -9.25
CA PRO A 256 -11.27 -15.47 -8.00
C PRO A 256 -10.23 -15.51 -6.87
N GLY A 257 -8.98 -15.08 -7.12
CA GLY A 257 -7.96 -14.91 -6.09
C GLY A 257 -7.98 -13.51 -5.49
N MET A 258 -7.78 -13.39 -4.17
CA MET A 258 -7.71 -12.08 -3.49
C MET A 258 -6.26 -11.63 -3.26
N LEU A 259 -5.47 -12.45 -2.55
CA LEU A 259 -4.03 -12.29 -2.37
C LEU A 259 -3.29 -13.34 -3.21
N SER A 260 -2.51 -12.90 -4.19
CA SER A 260 -1.67 -13.75 -5.04
C SER A 260 -0.19 -13.64 -4.63
N PHE A 261 0.50 -14.78 -4.56
CA PHE A 261 1.91 -14.86 -4.21
C PHE A 261 2.65 -15.87 -5.11
N GLY A 262 3.57 -15.37 -5.94
CA GLY A 262 4.39 -16.19 -6.83
C GLY A 262 3.67 -16.72 -8.09
N ALA A 263 2.54 -16.11 -8.48
CA ALA A 263 1.73 -16.57 -9.61
C ALA A 263 2.45 -16.49 -10.97
N GLU A 264 3.43 -15.60 -11.13
CA GLU A 264 4.25 -15.48 -12.34
C GLU A 264 5.66 -16.11 -12.17
N GLY A 265 5.84 -16.90 -11.11
CA GLY A 265 7.08 -17.60 -10.79
C GLY A 265 7.82 -17.00 -9.60
N ALA A 266 8.24 -17.84 -8.66
CA ALA A 266 8.96 -17.44 -7.45
C ALA A 266 10.45 -17.12 -7.74
N THR A 267 10.68 -16.03 -8.47
CA THR A 267 12.01 -15.62 -8.93
C THR A 267 12.77 -14.74 -7.94
N ASN A 268 12.08 -14.11 -6.98
CA ASN A 268 12.72 -13.32 -5.93
C ASN A 268 13.53 -14.24 -4.99
N THR A 269 14.55 -13.65 -4.37
CA THR A 269 15.55 -14.40 -3.57
C THR A 269 14.94 -15.13 -2.37
N ARG A 270 13.90 -14.56 -1.78
CA ARG A 270 13.11 -15.14 -0.69
C ARG A 270 11.72 -15.52 -1.19
N GLN A 271 11.10 -16.46 -0.49
CA GLN A 271 9.76 -16.98 -0.82
C GLN A 271 8.95 -17.16 0.46
N GLU A 272 8.97 -16.14 1.32
CA GLU A 272 8.36 -16.20 2.65
C GLU A 272 7.16 -15.26 2.71
N LEU A 273 5.98 -15.83 2.95
CA LEU A 273 4.75 -15.06 3.11
C LEU A 273 4.20 -15.26 4.53
N TYR A 274 4.00 -14.13 5.22
CA TYR A 274 3.36 -14.05 6.52
C TYR A 274 2.05 -13.27 6.38
N VAL A 275 0.91 -13.94 6.47
CA VAL A 275 -0.44 -13.36 6.41
C VAL A 275 -1.04 -13.42 7.80
N VAL A 276 -1.05 -12.29 8.50
CA VAL A 276 -1.38 -12.24 9.93
C VAL A 276 -2.43 -11.19 10.26
N ASN A 277 -3.45 -11.56 11.06
CA ASN A 277 -4.43 -10.60 11.56
C ASN A 277 -5.13 -9.77 10.47
N ASN A 278 -5.34 -10.29 9.27
CA ASN A 278 -6.11 -9.61 8.24
C ASN A 278 -7.59 -10.00 8.31
N THR A 279 -8.46 -9.13 7.81
CA THR A 279 -9.87 -9.44 7.57
C THR A 279 -10.12 -9.52 6.08
N PHE A 280 -10.26 -10.74 5.56
CA PHE A 280 -10.68 -11.00 4.19
C PHE A 280 -12.21 -11.09 4.10
N ILE A 281 -12.78 -10.44 3.09
CA ILE A 281 -14.21 -10.49 2.77
C ILE A 281 -14.36 -10.86 1.28
N ASN A 282 -14.94 -12.03 0.99
CA ASN A 282 -15.29 -12.41 -0.36
C ASN A 282 -16.80 -12.26 -0.57
N ASP A 283 -17.20 -11.36 -1.46
CA ASP A 283 -18.59 -11.20 -1.87
C ASP A 283 -18.95 -12.11 -3.06
N ALA A 284 -17.96 -12.72 -3.72
CA ALA A 284 -18.17 -13.69 -4.78
C ALA A 284 -18.67 -15.05 -4.24
N PRO A 285 -19.42 -15.84 -5.04
CA PRO A 285 -19.96 -17.13 -4.60
C PRO A 285 -18.89 -18.22 -4.44
N SER A 286 -17.66 -17.99 -4.90
CA SER A 286 -16.49 -18.87 -4.74
C SER A 286 -15.20 -18.04 -4.85
N GLY A 287 -14.06 -18.65 -4.53
CA GLY A 287 -12.77 -17.98 -4.60
C GLY A 287 -11.65 -18.72 -3.88
N THR A 288 -10.45 -18.16 -3.95
CA THR A 288 -9.30 -18.53 -3.11
C THR A 288 -8.78 -17.27 -2.43
N PHE A 289 -8.83 -17.23 -1.10
CA PHE A 289 -8.40 -16.04 -0.35
C PHE A 289 -6.90 -15.78 -0.54
N ILE A 290 -6.07 -16.83 -0.49
CA ILE A 290 -4.62 -16.75 -0.66
C ILE A 290 -4.17 -17.78 -1.72
N SER A 291 -3.90 -17.29 -2.92
CA SER A 291 -3.39 -18.09 -4.05
C SER A 291 -1.87 -18.07 -4.06
N VAL A 292 -1.27 -19.24 -3.88
CA VAL A 292 0.18 -19.44 -3.89
C VAL A 292 0.58 -20.18 -5.16
N GLY A 293 1.55 -19.64 -5.89
CA GLY A 293 2.10 -20.24 -7.10
C GLY A 293 2.80 -21.56 -6.82
N SER A 294 2.70 -22.53 -7.74
CA SER A 294 3.25 -23.88 -7.57
C SER A 294 4.78 -23.94 -7.43
N SER A 295 5.49 -22.89 -7.84
CA SER A 295 6.95 -22.76 -7.69
C SER A 295 7.38 -22.31 -6.28
N VAL A 296 6.44 -21.88 -5.42
CA VAL A 296 6.71 -21.52 -4.03
C VAL A 296 6.77 -22.78 -3.17
N GLY A 297 7.99 -23.25 -2.89
CA GLY A 297 8.22 -24.46 -2.09
C GLY A 297 8.10 -24.23 -0.56
N THR A 298 8.30 -22.99 -0.12
CA THR A 298 8.21 -22.62 1.30
C THR A 298 6.76 -22.55 1.75
N ALA A 299 6.44 -23.18 2.88
CA ALA A 299 5.11 -23.07 3.49
C ALA A 299 4.81 -21.62 3.91
N VAL A 300 3.68 -21.09 3.48
CA VAL A 300 3.22 -19.76 3.92
C VAL A 300 2.64 -19.83 5.33
N LEU A 301 2.83 -18.78 6.13
CA LEU A 301 2.18 -18.65 7.44
C LEU A 301 0.87 -17.88 7.27
N VAL A 302 -0.23 -18.47 7.73
CA VAL A 302 -1.56 -17.85 7.74
C VAL A 302 -2.10 -17.94 9.16
N GLN A 303 -2.09 -16.82 9.90
CA GLN A 303 -2.44 -16.82 11.31
C GLN A 303 -3.38 -15.69 11.73
N ASN A 304 -4.35 -15.96 12.60
CA ASN A 304 -5.27 -14.96 13.14
C ASN A 304 -6.07 -14.18 12.08
N ASN A 305 -6.28 -14.73 10.88
CA ASN A 305 -7.05 -14.05 9.83
C ASN A 305 -8.53 -14.40 9.93
N VAL A 306 -9.37 -13.47 9.48
CA VAL A 306 -10.80 -13.72 9.20
C VAL A 306 -10.94 -13.97 7.71
N PHE A 307 -11.57 -15.08 7.34
CA PHE A 307 -11.98 -15.41 5.98
C PHE A 307 -13.50 -15.44 5.92
N ALA A 308 -14.09 -14.27 5.65
CA ALA A 308 -15.52 -14.08 5.59
C ALA A 308 -16.04 -14.27 4.16
N GLY A 309 -16.90 -15.25 3.92
CA GLY A 309 -17.44 -15.56 2.58
C GLY A 309 -17.03 -16.93 2.05
N ALA A 310 -17.44 -17.23 0.81
CA ALA A 310 -17.20 -18.52 0.17
C ALA A 310 -15.76 -18.60 -0.39
N GLY A 311 -15.17 -19.80 -0.39
CA GLY A 311 -13.86 -20.04 -0.99
C GLY A 311 -12.92 -20.85 -0.12
N ALA A 312 -11.80 -21.26 -0.71
CA ALA A 312 -10.71 -21.92 0.02
C ALA A 312 -9.79 -20.87 0.65
N VAL A 313 -9.32 -21.12 1.88
CA VAL A 313 -8.35 -20.24 2.55
C VAL A 313 -7.08 -20.09 1.71
N THR A 314 -6.54 -21.22 1.23
CA THR A 314 -5.38 -21.23 0.34
C THR A 314 -5.35 -22.51 -0.48
N ASN A 315 -4.68 -22.46 -1.64
CA ASN A 315 -4.40 -23.61 -2.49
C ASN A 315 -3.09 -24.34 -2.09
N GLN A 316 -2.26 -23.80 -1.19
CA GLN A 316 -1.03 -24.44 -0.77
C GLN A 316 -1.29 -25.45 0.35
N SER A 317 -1.14 -26.75 0.06
CA SER A 317 -1.38 -27.82 1.03
C SER A 317 -0.41 -27.83 2.21
N SER A 318 0.80 -27.29 2.03
CA SER A 318 1.82 -27.16 3.09
C SER A 318 1.66 -25.92 3.97
N ALA A 319 0.68 -25.05 3.70
CA ALA A 319 0.49 -23.81 4.45
C ALA A 319 0.30 -24.07 5.94
N ILE A 320 0.97 -23.26 6.77
CA ILE A 320 0.85 -23.30 8.22
C ILE A 320 -0.31 -22.40 8.61
N GLN A 321 -1.46 -23.01 8.91
CA GLN A 321 -2.67 -22.29 9.32
C GLN A 321 -2.86 -22.37 10.84
N ARG A 322 -3.04 -21.23 11.52
CA ARG A 322 -3.22 -21.15 12.97
C ARG A 322 -4.28 -20.13 13.34
N THR A 323 -5.21 -20.50 14.22
CA THR A 323 -6.19 -19.56 14.82
C THR A 323 -6.86 -18.63 13.80
N ASN A 324 -7.10 -19.12 12.58
CA ASN A 324 -7.90 -18.39 11.59
C ASN A 324 -9.37 -18.70 11.82
N TYR A 325 -10.24 -17.73 11.52
CA TYR A 325 -11.66 -17.95 11.41
C TYR A 325 -12.03 -18.06 9.92
N GLN A 326 -12.86 -19.05 9.57
CA GLN A 326 -13.48 -19.15 8.25
C GLN A 326 -14.98 -19.36 8.42
N GLY A 327 -15.80 -18.52 7.76
CA GLY A 327 -17.25 -18.64 7.83
C GLY A 327 -17.99 -17.49 7.17
N MET A 328 -19.30 -17.63 7.00
CA MET A 328 -20.12 -16.61 6.33
C MET A 328 -20.48 -15.43 7.24
N SER A 329 -20.50 -15.64 8.56
CA SER A 329 -21.03 -14.68 9.53
C SER A 329 -20.09 -14.54 10.73
N PRO A 330 -18.98 -13.79 10.58
CA PRO A 330 -18.00 -13.55 11.65
C PRO A 330 -18.53 -12.67 12.79
N GLY A 331 -19.71 -12.07 12.66
CA GLY A 331 -20.30 -11.21 13.70
C GLY A 331 -19.62 -9.85 13.80
N PHE A 332 -19.48 -9.13 12.68
CA PHE A 332 -19.03 -7.74 12.65
C PHE A 332 -20.11 -6.78 13.16
N ALA A 333 -19.70 -5.63 13.70
CA ALA A 333 -20.62 -4.59 14.16
C ALA A 333 -21.52 -4.06 13.04
N ASP A 334 -20.95 -3.72 11.89
CA ASP A 334 -21.69 -3.40 10.67
C ASP A 334 -20.81 -3.60 9.43
N ARG A 335 -21.00 -4.74 8.74
CA ARG A 335 -20.26 -5.07 7.51
C ARG A 335 -20.52 -4.08 6.39
N ALA A 336 -21.75 -3.58 6.24
CA ALA A 336 -22.13 -2.75 5.10
C ALA A 336 -21.41 -1.40 5.10
N SER A 337 -21.12 -0.85 6.28
CA SER A 337 -20.33 0.37 6.45
C SER A 337 -18.83 0.11 6.69
N TYR A 338 -18.36 -1.14 6.58
CA TYR A 338 -16.99 -1.56 6.93
C TYR A 338 -16.60 -1.29 8.39
N ASN A 339 -17.58 -1.21 9.30
CA ASN A 339 -17.33 -1.33 10.73
C ASN A 339 -17.15 -2.81 11.10
N LEU A 340 -15.91 -3.28 10.90
CA LEU A 340 -15.54 -4.69 11.05
C LEU A 340 -15.04 -5.04 12.46
N VAL A 341 -15.28 -4.17 13.44
CA VAL A 341 -15.02 -4.48 14.86
C VAL A 341 -15.88 -5.70 15.25
N PRO A 342 -15.31 -6.74 15.87
CA PRO A 342 -16.09 -7.90 16.32
C PRO A 342 -17.18 -7.51 17.33
N LEU A 343 -18.41 -8.01 17.19
CA LEU A 343 -19.45 -7.88 18.21
C LEU A 343 -19.09 -8.65 19.49
N PRO A 344 -19.67 -8.34 20.66
CA PRO A 344 -19.43 -9.09 21.90
C PRO A 344 -19.67 -10.60 21.79
N THR A 345 -20.60 -11.02 20.93
CA THR A 345 -20.92 -12.44 20.66
C THR A 345 -20.11 -13.04 19.51
N SER A 346 -19.19 -12.28 18.91
CA SER A 346 -18.40 -12.72 17.78
C SER A 346 -17.41 -13.83 18.20
N PRO A 347 -17.26 -14.90 17.40
CA PRO A 347 -16.25 -15.92 17.62
C PRO A 347 -14.81 -15.41 17.40
N LEU A 348 -14.63 -14.17 16.94
CA LEU A 348 -13.32 -13.57 16.70
C LEU A 348 -12.68 -13.03 18.00
N ARG A 349 -13.50 -12.67 18.99
CA ARG A 349 -13.05 -12.03 20.23
C ARG A 349 -12.22 -12.99 21.08
N ASN A 350 -11.04 -12.55 21.50
CA ASN A 350 -10.08 -13.29 22.33
C ASN A 350 -9.71 -14.69 21.79
N ALA A 351 -9.87 -14.91 20.49
CA ALA A 351 -9.71 -16.23 19.86
C ALA A 351 -8.37 -16.39 19.11
N GLY A 352 -7.57 -15.34 19.02
CA GLY A 352 -6.27 -15.36 18.37
C GLY A 352 -5.17 -15.95 19.26
N SER A 353 -4.06 -16.29 18.63
CA SER A 353 -2.83 -16.73 19.32
C SER A 353 -1.68 -15.78 19.02
N ALA A 354 -0.68 -15.71 19.92
CA ALA A 354 0.48 -14.83 19.74
C ALA A 354 1.22 -15.16 18.41
N PRO A 355 1.32 -14.21 17.47
CA PRO A 355 1.90 -14.48 16.14
C PRO A 355 3.43 -14.51 16.12
N GLY A 356 4.09 -14.08 17.19
CA GLY A 356 5.54 -14.21 17.34
C GLY A 356 6.33 -13.26 16.43
N ILE A 357 7.41 -13.78 15.84
CA ILE A 357 8.35 -13.05 14.98
C ILE A 357 8.42 -13.75 13.63
N GLY A 358 8.41 -12.97 12.56
CA GLY A 358 8.64 -13.40 11.18
C GLY A 358 9.29 -12.27 10.40
N ALA A 359 10.03 -12.59 9.35
CA ALA A 359 10.77 -11.57 8.57
C ALA A 359 11.73 -10.69 9.38
N GLY A 360 12.14 -11.10 10.59
CA GLY A 360 12.96 -10.27 11.50
C GLY A 360 12.19 -9.21 12.29
N MET A 361 10.85 -9.19 12.23
CA MET A 361 10.00 -8.25 12.95
C MET A 361 8.90 -8.96 13.76
N SER A 362 8.34 -8.26 14.75
CA SER A 362 7.15 -8.76 15.45
C SER A 362 5.96 -8.79 14.49
N LEU A 363 5.20 -9.89 14.54
CA LEU A 363 3.95 -10.05 13.79
C LEU A 363 2.72 -9.69 14.64
N ALA A 364 2.91 -9.17 15.86
CA ALA A 364 1.81 -8.70 16.69
C ALA A 364 1.32 -7.34 16.16
N PRO A 365 0.06 -7.21 15.73
CA PRO A 365 -0.45 -5.96 15.20
C PRO A 365 -0.54 -4.90 16.30
N THR A 366 -0.01 -3.71 16.01
CA THR A 366 0.02 -2.56 16.93
C THR A 366 -0.88 -1.42 16.48
N ALA A 367 -1.46 -1.53 15.28
CA ALA A 367 -2.36 -0.56 14.70
C ALA A 367 -3.53 -1.26 14.00
N GLU A 368 -4.55 -0.46 13.66
CA GLU A 368 -5.69 -0.84 12.85
C GLU A 368 -5.96 0.26 11.82
N TYR A 369 -6.53 -0.11 10.68
CA TYR A 369 -6.88 0.86 9.63
C TYR A 369 -7.99 1.79 10.12
N ARG A 370 -7.86 3.08 9.82
CA ARG A 370 -8.90 4.09 10.06
C ARG A 370 -9.27 4.73 8.73
N HIS A 371 -10.54 4.65 8.38
CA HIS A 371 -11.05 5.29 7.17
C HIS A 371 -11.11 6.82 7.33
N VAL A 372 -10.70 7.63 6.34
CA VAL A 372 -10.05 7.27 5.06
C VAL A 372 -8.53 7.26 5.22
N ALA A 373 -7.86 6.26 4.61
CA ALA A 373 -6.41 6.17 4.44
C ALA A 373 -5.61 6.63 5.68
N GLY A 374 -5.92 6.04 6.84
CA GLY A 374 -5.30 6.37 8.11
C GLY A 374 -5.14 5.15 9.00
N GLY A 375 -4.64 5.38 10.21
CA GLY A 375 -4.45 4.36 11.22
C GLY A 375 -4.80 4.84 12.62
N ALA A 376 -5.11 3.90 13.49
CA ALA A 376 -5.24 4.10 14.93
C ALA A 376 -4.41 3.06 15.68
N GLY A 377 -4.02 3.34 16.92
CA GLY A 377 -3.39 2.34 17.76
C GLY A 377 -4.36 1.21 18.07
N ARG A 378 -3.89 -0.04 17.98
CA ARG A 378 -4.70 -1.22 18.30
C ARG A 378 -4.57 -1.50 19.79
N ALA A 379 -5.58 -1.12 20.56
CA ALA A 379 -5.66 -1.49 21.97
C ALA A 379 -5.77 -3.02 22.07
N VAL A 380 -5.01 -3.64 22.98
CA VAL A 380 -5.13 -5.09 23.24
C VAL A 380 -5.88 -5.24 24.56
N SER A 381 -7.00 -5.97 24.53
CA SER A 381 -7.85 -6.21 25.70
C SER A 381 -8.00 -7.71 25.90
N GLY A 382 -7.07 -8.31 26.66
CA GLY A 382 -7.02 -9.76 26.84
C GLY A 382 -6.20 -10.47 25.75
N PRO A 383 -6.48 -11.76 25.48
CA PRO A 383 -5.96 -12.44 24.30
C PRO A 383 -6.29 -11.69 23.01
N ILE A 384 -5.38 -11.70 22.05
CA ILE A 384 -5.56 -10.99 20.78
C ILE A 384 -6.80 -11.49 20.02
N ASP A 385 -7.56 -10.58 19.44
CA ASP A 385 -8.66 -10.92 18.53
C ASP A 385 -8.13 -11.45 17.18
N ILE A 386 -8.94 -12.28 16.52
CA ILE A 386 -8.74 -12.68 15.12
C ILE A 386 -9.19 -11.52 14.23
N GLY A 387 -8.39 -11.17 13.22
CA GLY A 387 -8.71 -10.15 12.22
C GLY A 387 -8.02 -8.81 12.43
N ALA A 388 -8.39 -7.85 11.56
CA ALA A 388 -7.74 -6.55 11.44
C ALA A 388 -8.02 -5.59 12.61
N TYR A 389 -9.17 -5.74 13.27
CA TYR A 389 -9.61 -4.89 14.36
C TYR A 389 -9.59 -5.65 15.68
N GLU A 390 -9.32 -4.94 16.77
CA GLU A 390 -9.57 -5.48 18.10
C GLU A 390 -10.92 -4.96 18.62
N ALA A 391 -11.65 -5.83 19.29
CA ALA A 391 -12.70 -5.46 20.19
C ALA A 391 -12.25 -4.46 21.26
N GLN A 392 -13.06 -3.41 21.44
CA GLN A 392 -13.02 -2.56 22.63
C GLN A 392 -13.98 -3.09 23.71
#